data_AF-A0A0R2A407-F1
#
_entry.id   AF-A0A0R2A407-F1
#
_cell.length_a   1.000
_cell.length_b   1.000
_cell.length_c   1.000
_cell.angle_alpha   90.00
_cell.angle_beta   90.00
_cell.angle_gamma   90.00
#
_symmetry.space_group_name_H-M   'P 1'
#
loop_
_entity.id
_entity.type
_entity.pdbx_description
1 polymer ?
#
loop_
_entity_poly.entity_id
_entity_poly.type
_entity_poly.pdbx_seq_one_letter_code
_entity_poly.pdbx_strand_id
1 'polypeptide(L)'
;MIKKNGNREEFNRDKLLRGLVRSAEKRPLSMEKLTEIVGKVENKVRGLGENEVSSQVIGEFVMNELKDLDEIAYIRFASVYRQFKDVSAFMDELQGIMGQHHDK
;
A
#
# COMPACT_ATOMS: atom_id res chain seq x y z
N MET A 1 -4.29 9.58 -12.17
CA MET A 1 -3.99 9.55 -10.72
C MET A 1 -3.79 10.98 -10.23
N ILE A 2 -4.60 11.43 -9.27
CA ILE A 2 -4.35 12.71 -8.60
C ILE A 2 -3.40 12.44 -7.44
N LYS A 3 -2.21 13.03 -7.46
CA LYS A 3 -1.31 12.99 -6.31
C LYS A 3 -1.84 13.87 -5.18
N LYS A 4 -1.41 13.57 -3.95
CA LYS A 4 -1.67 14.36 -2.73
C LYS A 4 -1.35 15.86 -2.85
N ASN A 5 -0.55 16.29 -3.83
CA ASN A 5 -0.21 17.69 -4.10
C ASN A 5 -1.04 18.36 -5.20
N GLY A 6 -2.10 17.70 -5.70
CA GLY A 6 -2.98 18.23 -6.75
C GLY A 6 -2.50 17.99 -8.19
N ASN A 7 -1.29 17.46 -8.38
CA ASN A 7 -0.78 17.17 -9.73
C ASN A 7 -1.39 15.87 -10.27
N ARG A 8 -1.88 15.95 -11.52
CA ARG A 8 -2.34 14.77 -12.28
C ARG A 8 -1.14 14.06 -12.88
N GLU A 9 -1.00 12.77 -12.60
CA GLU A 9 -0.05 11.87 -13.25
C GLU A 9 -0.82 10.66 -13.78
N GLU A 10 -0.37 10.07 -14.88
CA GLU A 10 -0.87 8.77 -15.31
C GLU A 10 -0.54 7.71 -14.26
N PHE A 11 -1.42 6.71 -14.12
CA PHE A 11 -1.13 5.58 -13.25
C PHE A 11 0.09 4.82 -13.83
N ASN A 12 1.19 4.79 -13.08
CA ASN A 12 2.39 4.10 -13.48
C ASN A 12 2.55 2.80 -12.67
N ARG A 13 2.28 1.67 -13.34
CA ARG A 13 2.39 0.32 -12.77
C ARG A 13 3.78 0.03 -12.20
N ASP A 14 4.83 0.34 -12.96
CA ASP A 14 6.22 0.06 -12.55
C ASP A 14 6.63 0.86 -11.32
N LYS A 15 6.12 2.08 -11.19
CA LYS A 15 6.35 2.93 -10.02
C LYS A 15 5.73 2.32 -8.77
N LEU A 16 4.51 1.78 -8.89
CA LEU A 16 3.86 1.09 -7.78
C LEU A 16 4.64 -0.18 -7.40
N LEU A 17 5.03 -0.97 -8.39
CA LEU A 17 5.83 -2.19 -8.18
C LEU A 17 7.16 -1.88 -7.48
N ARG A 18 7.89 -0.86 -7.92
CA ARG A 18 9.15 -0.45 -7.27
C ARG A 18 8.94 -0.06 -5.80
N GLY A 19 7.87 0.68 -5.50
CA GLY A 19 7.52 1.01 -4.12
C GLY A 19 7.26 -0.24 -3.28
N LEU A 20 6.50 -1.18 -3.84
CA LEU A 20 6.15 -2.44 -3.19
C LEU A 20 7.38 -3.34 -2.94
N VAL A 21 8.26 -3.48 -3.93
CA VAL A 21 9.54 -4.23 -3.83
C VAL A 21 10.40 -3.66 -2.71
N ARG A 22 10.51 -2.33 -2.63
CA ARG A 22 11.27 -1.67 -1.56
C ARG A 22 10.66 -1.95 -0.18
N SER A 23 9.34 -1.94 -0.05
CA SER A 23 8.66 -2.28 1.21
C SER A 23 8.84 -3.75 1.59
N ALA A 24 8.89 -4.65 0.61
CA ALA A 24 9.08 -6.09 0.78
C ALA A 24 10.55 -6.53 0.92
N GLU A 25 11.51 -5.62 1.02
CA GLU A 25 12.93 -5.98 1.05
C GLU A 25 13.26 -6.90 2.24
N LYS A 26 13.98 -8.01 1.97
CA LYS A 26 14.32 -9.06 2.96
C LYS A 26 13.11 -9.76 3.60
N ARG A 27 11.94 -9.72 2.94
CA ARG A 27 10.75 -10.49 3.31
C ARG A 27 10.59 -11.71 2.39
N PRO A 28 9.90 -12.78 2.83
CA PRO A 28 9.67 -13.97 2.02
C PRO A 28 8.59 -13.76 0.93
N LEU A 29 8.68 -12.67 0.16
CA LEU A 29 7.75 -12.31 -0.89
C LEU A 29 8.43 -12.44 -2.25
N SER A 30 7.87 -13.29 -3.12
CA SER A 30 8.37 -13.45 -4.49
C SER A 30 7.97 -12.26 -5.35
N MET A 31 8.79 -11.95 -6.36
CA MET A 31 8.47 -10.92 -7.35
C MET A 31 7.13 -11.18 -8.05
N GLU A 32 6.77 -12.45 -8.24
CA GLU A 32 5.47 -12.85 -8.80
C GLU A 32 4.31 -12.37 -7.92
N LYS A 33 4.36 -12.62 -6.61
CA LYS A 33 3.33 -12.13 -5.66
C LYS A 33 3.22 -10.61 -5.66
N LEU A 34 4.35 -9.90 -5.70
CA LEU A 34 4.35 -8.44 -5.77
C LEU A 34 3.71 -7.94 -7.08
N THR A 35 3.99 -8.62 -8.19
CA THR A 35 3.41 -8.31 -9.50
C THR A 35 1.90 -8.61 -9.54
N GLU A 36 1.47 -9.68 -8.88
CA GLU A 36 0.06 -10.05 -8.71
C GLU A 36 -0.70 -8.98 -7.92
N ILE A 37 -0.14 -8.52 -6.79
CA ILE A 37 -0.72 -7.42 -5.99
C ILE A 37 -0.92 -6.18 -6.87
N VAL A 38 0.11 -5.79 -7.62
CA VAL A 38 0.02 -4.63 -8.51
C VAL A 38 -1.06 -4.82 -9.58
N GLY A 39 -1.22 -6.04 -10.12
CA GLY A 39 -2.32 -6.40 -11.03
C GLY A 39 -3.70 -6.26 -10.40
N LYS A 40 -3.89 -6.76 -9.18
CA LYS A 40 -5.16 -6.64 -8.44
C LYS A 40 -5.49 -5.17 -8.18
N VAL A 41 -4.52 -4.37 -7.76
CA VAL A 41 -4.69 -2.94 -7.52
C VAL A 41 -5.05 -2.22 -8.81
N GLU A 42 -4.36 -2.49 -9.92
CA GLU A 42 -4.67 -1.89 -11.23
C GLU A 42 -6.09 -2.23 -11.70
N ASN A 43 -6.54 -3.47 -11.47
CA ASN A 43 -7.91 -3.88 -11.79
C ASN A 43 -8.94 -3.20 -10.88
N LYS A 44 -8.67 -3.05 -9.58
CA LYS A 44 -9.52 -2.28 -8.65
C LYS A 44 -9.64 -0.82 -9.09
N VAL A 45 -8.52 -0.18 -9.43
CA VAL A 45 -8.47 1.20 -9.92
C VAL A 45 -9.28 1.36 -11.20
N ARG A 46 -9.15 0.45 -12.17
CA ARG A 46 -9.97 0.45 -13.40
C ARG A 46 -11.45 0.22 -13.10
N GLY A 47 -11.76 -0.66 -12.15
CA GLY A 47 -13.12 -0.98 -11.74
C GLY A 47 -13.88 0.16 -11.06
N LEU A 48 -13.19 1.18 -10.56
CA LEU A 48 -13.84 2.39 -10.02
C LEU A 48 -14.59 3.19 -11.10
N GLY A 49 -14.20 3.07 -12.37
CA GLY A 49 -14.83 3.82 -13.47
C GLY A 49 -14.57 5.34 -13.42
N GLU A 50 -13.70 5.79 -12.51
CA GLU A 50 -13.37 7.20 -12.32
C GLU A 50 -12.21 7.62 -13.23
N ASN A 51 -12.34 8.80 -13.84
CA ASN A 51 -11.25 9.41 -14.60
C ASN A 51 -10.05 9.82 -13.73
N GLU A 52 -10.28 9.97 -12.42
CA GLU A 52 -9.33 10.56 -11.48
C GLU A 52 -9.31 9.82 -10.14
N VAL A 53 -8.40 8.86 -10.00
CA VAL A 53 -8.22 8.16 -8.72
C VAL A 53 -7.11 8.82 -7.92
N SER A 54 -7.37 9.12 -6.65
CA SER A 54 -6.35 9.70 -5.78
C SER A 54 -5.23 8.70 -5.50
N SER A 55 -4.01 9.21 -5.29
CA SER A 55 -2.90 8.38 -4.83
C SER A 55 -3.23 7.71 -3.50
N GLN A 56 -4.12 8.33 -2.72
CA GLN A 56 -4.55 7.80 -1.46
C GLN A 56 -5.29 6.47 -1.60
N VAL A 57 -6.32 6.44 -2.45
CA VAL A 57 -7.11 5.24 -2.70
C VAL A 57 -6.24 4.08 -3.20
N ILE A 58 -5.27 4.37 -4.09
CA ILE A 58 -4.33 3.36 -4.60
C ILE A 58 -3.47 2.76 -3.49
N GLY A 59 -2.97 3.58 -2.56
CA GLY A 59 -2.18 3.10 -1.44
C GLY A 59 -3.00 2.24 -0.48
N GLU A 60 -4.27 2.58 -0.24
CA GLU A 60 -5.18 1.76 0.57
C GLU A 60 -5.42 0.39 -0.06
N PHE A 61 -5.62 0.31 -1.38
CA PHE A 61 -5.75 -0.97 -2.06
C PHE A 61 -4.50 -1.84 -1.89
N VAL A 62 -3.31 -1.26 -1.97
CA VAL A 62 -2.05 -2.00 -1.75
C VAL A 62 -1.92 -2.44 -0.29
N MET A 63 -2.24 -1.56 0.66
CA MET A 63 -2.22 -1.86 2.10
C MET A 63 -3.16 -3.02 2.43
N ASN A 64 -4.35 -3.07 1.83
CA ASN A 64 -5.28 -4.18 2.02
C ASN A 64 -4.71 -5.51 1.50
N GLU A 65 -4.04 -5.52 0.35
CA GLU A 65 -3.38 -6.74 -0.16
C GLU A 65 -2.17 -7.16 0.67
N LEU A 66 -1.44 -6.20 1.26
CA LEU A 66 -0.27 -6.48 2.10
C LEU A 66 -0.63 -6.95 3.51
N LYS A 67 -1.75 -6.47 4.07
CA LYS A 67 -2.17 -6.76 5.46
C LYS A 67 -2.23 -8.26 5.72
N ASP A 68 -2.82 -9.01 4.79
CA ASP A 68 -2.97 -10.46 4.90
C ASP A 68 -1.74 -11.25 4.41
N LEU A 69 -0.78 -10.57 3.77
CA LEU A 69 0.37 -11.21 3.12
C LEU A 69 1.66 -11.12 3.94
N ASP A 70 2.01 -9.92 4.44
CA ASP A 70 3.19 -9.70 5.28
C ASP A 70 3.05 -8.38 6.04
N GLU A 71 2.92 -8.48 7.37
CA GLU A 71 2.76 -7.32 8.25
C GLU A 71 3.94 -6.34 8.17
N ILE A 72 5.17 -6.83 8.03
CA ILE A 72 6.36 -5.94 7.98
C ILE A 72 6.39 -5.15 6.66
N ALA A 73 6.08 -5.80 5.54
CA ALA A 73 5.95 -5.13 4.25
C ALA A 73 4.80 -4.11 4.27
N TYR A 74 3.67 -4.46 4.88
CA TYR A 74 2.55 -3.54 5.13
C TYR A 74 3.03 -2.29 5.88
N ILE A 75 3.68 -2.47 7.04
CA ILE A 75 4.14 -1.37 7.90
C ILE A 75 5.12 -0.45 7.15
N ARG A 76 6.06 -1.03 6.41
CA ARG A 76 7.03 -0.27 5.60
C ARG A 76 6.41 0.45 4.43
N PHE A 77 5.36 -0.12 3.83
CA PHE A 77 4.62 0.56 2.76
C PHE A 77 3.78 1.71 3.32
N ALA A 78 3.07 1.45 4.42
CA ALA A 78 2.27 2.43 5.14
C ALA A 78 3.11 3.64 5.59
N SER A 79 4.36 3.44 6.01
CA SER A 79 5.21 4.52 6.48
C SER A 79 5.57 5.56 5.40
N VAL A 80 5.77 5.10 4.16
CA VAL A 80 6.01 5.99 3.02
C VAL A 80 4.72 6.68 2.57
N TYR A 81 3.62 5.92 2.57
CA TYR A 81 2.35 6.37 2.02
C TYR A 81 1.61 7.35 2.95
N ARG A 82 1.51 7.05 4.25
CA ARG A 82 0.85 7.92 5.22
C ARG A 82 1.69 9.14 5.59
N GLN A 83 2.99 9.15 5.28
CA GLN A 83 3.93 10.17 5.75
C GLN A 83 3.68 10.45 7.23
N PHE A 84 3.81 9.43 8.08
CA PHE A 84 3.65 9.61 9.51
C PHE A 84 4.57 10.74 9.95
N LYS A 85 3.98 11.88 10.29
CA LYS A 85 4.71 13.04 10.79
C LYS A 85 5.22 12.79 12.21
N ASP A 86 4.64 11.80 12.90
CA ASP A 86 4.88 11.50 14.29
C ASP A 86 5.00 9.97 14.48
N VAL A 87 6.00 9.57 15.27
CA VAL A 87 6.25 8.18 15.67
C VAL A 87 5.07 7.64 16.50
N SER A 88 4.40 8.52 17.23
CA SER A 88 3.21 8.18 18.04
C SER A 88 2.07 7.63 17.17
N ALA A 89 1.77 8.30 16.04
CA ALA A 89 0.73 7.88 15.11
C ALA A 89 1.05 6.54 14.42
N PHE A 90 2.34 6.24 14.24
CA PHE A 90 2.80 4.95 13.75
C PHE A 90 2.63 3.84 14.81
N MET A 91 2.93 4.14 16.08
CA MET A 91 2.75 3.21 17.20
C MET A 91 1.29 2.88 17.48
N ASP A 92 0.38 3.88 17.39
CA ASP A 92 -1.05 3.65 17.56
C ASP A 92 -1.61 2.73 16.47
N GLU A 93 -1.14 2.90 15.24
CA GLU A 93 -1.53 2.04 14.12
C GLU A 93 -0.94 0.63 14.25
N LEU A 94 0.30 0.50 14.75
CA LEU A 94 0.88 -0.80 15.13
C LEU A 94 0.07 -1.48 16.23
N GLN A 95 -0.35 -0.77 17.27
CA GLN A 95 -1.18 -1.31 18.34
C GLN A 95 -2.55 -1.78 17.81
N GLY A 96 -3.16 -1.03 16.90
CA GLY A 96 -4.41 -1.43 16.25
C GLY A 96 -4.28 -2.74 15.44
N ILE A 97 -3.13 -2.95 14.80
CA ILE A 97 -2.85 -4.18 14.04
C ILE A 97 -2.56 -5.35 14.98
N MET A 98 -1.72 -5.15 16.00
CA MET A 98 -1.38 -6.18 17.00
C MET A 98 -2.59 -6.58 17.85
N GLY A 99 -3.50 -5.64 18.16
CA GLY A 99 -4.72 -5.91 18.94
C GLY A 99 -5.72 -6.80 18.21
N GLN A 100 -5.78 -6.78 16.87
CA GLN A 100 -6.65 -7.67 16.09
C GLN A 100 -6.17 -9.13 16.08
N HIS A 101 -4.95 -9.40 16.52
CA HIS A 101 -4.35 -10.73 16.53
C HIS A 101 -4.50 -11.49 17.86
N HIS A 102 -5.06 -10.85 18.89
CA HIS A 102 -5.21 -11.44 20.24
C HIS A 102 -6.60 -12.02 20.53
N ASP A 103 -7.56 -11.88 19.61
CA ASP A 103 -8.97 -12.31 19.78
C ASP A 103 -9.37 -13.52 18.91
N LYS A 104 -8.41 -14.37 18.50
CA LYS A 104 -8.71 -15.64 17.82
C LYS A 104 -8.00 -16.83 18.44
#